data_AF-A0A958UHY2-F1
#
_entry.id   AF-A0A958UHY2-F1
#
_cell.length_a   1.000
_cell.length_b   1.000
_cell.length_c   1.000
_cell.angle_alpha   90.00
_cell.angle_beta   90.00
_cell.angle_gamma   90.00
#
_symmetry.space_group_name_H-M   'P 1'
#
loop_
_entity.id
_entity.type
_entity.pdbx_description
1 polymer ?
#
loop_
_entity_poly.entity_id
_entity_poly.type
_entity_poly.pdbx_seq_one_letter_code
_entity_poly.pdbx_strand_id
1 'polypeptide(L)'
;MQQTAPYKPKHKVRIVTAASLFDGHDASINIMRRIIQATGVEVIHLGHDRSVEEVVNTAIQEDVNAICLTSYQGGHNEYFKYMHDLLEEKGAGHIKIFGGGG
;
A
#
# COMPACT_ATOMS: atom_id res chain seq x y z
N MET A 1 -11.43 -27.49 -4.74
CA MET A 1 -11.33 -26.02 -4.59
C MET A 1 -11.71 -25.40 -5.92
N GLN A 2 -12.74 -24.56 -5.99
CA GLN A 2 -13.05 -23.82 -7.22
C GLN A 2 -11.95 -22.78 -7.45
N GLN A 3 -11.28 -22.86 -8.60
CA GLN A 3 -10.35 -21.82 -9.03
C GLN A 3 -11.16 -20.60 -9.52
N THR A 4 -11.21 -19.56 -8.70
CA THR A 4 -11.75 -18.27 -9.11
C THR A 4 -10.77 -17.59 -10.06
N ALA A 5 -11.25 -17.12 -11.22
CA ALA A 5 -10.40 -16.37 -12.15
C ALA A 5 -9.92 -15.06 -11.48
N PRO A 6 -8.66 -14.61 -11.73
CA PRO A 6 -8.18 -13.34 -11.22
C PRO A 6 -9.06 -12.18 -11.68
N TYR A 7 -9.42 -11.28 -10.76
CA TYR A 7 -10.15 -10.07 -11.10
C TYR A 7 -9.35 -9.23 -12.11
N LYS A 8 -10.04 -8.58 -13.05
CA LYS A 8 -9.44 -7.57 -13.94
C LYS A 8 -10.13 -6.23 -13.69
N PRO A 9 -9.40 -5.18 -13.34
CA PRO A 9 -10.00 -3.88 -13.09
C PRO A 9 -10.57 -3.28 -14.39
N LYS A 10 -11.75 -2.67 -14.29
CA LYS A 10 -12.40 -1.98 -15.42
C LYS A 10 -11.71 -0.66 -15.77
N HIS A 11 -11.13 0.00 -14.77
CA HIS A 11 -10.40 1.25 -14.91
C HIS A 11 -8.92 1.03 -14.60
N LYS A 12 -8.08 1.97 -15.05
CA LYS A 12 -6.67 1.96 -14.68
C LYS A 12 -6.55 2.15 -13.16
N VAL A 13 -5.93 1.19 -12.49
CA VAL A 13 -5.70 1.24 -11.04
C VAL A 13 -4.20 1.32 -10.79
N ARG A 14 -3.80 2.25 -9.93
CA ARG A 14 -2.43 2.43 -9.44
C ARG A 14 -2.42 2.25 -7.93
N ILE A 15 -1.42 1.54 -7.41
CA ILE A 15 -1.23 1.41 -5.97
C ILE A 15 0.23 1.61 -5.57
N VAL A 16 0.45 2.15 -4.37
CA VAL A 16 1.76 2.14 -3.70
C VAL A 16 1.83 0.92 -2.79
N THR A 17 2.97 0.23 -2.78
CA THR A 17 3.26 -0.87 -1.84
C THR A 17 4.54 -0.60 -1.07
N ALA A 18 4.50 -0.76 0.26
CA ALA A 18 5.66 -0.61 1.13
C ALA A 18 5.56 -1.49 2.39
N ALA A 19 6.66 -1.65 3.12
CA ALA A 19 6.63 -2.06 4.53
C ALA A 19 6.84 -0.82 5.44
N SER A 20 6.30 -0.88 6.66
CA SER A 20 6.37 0.22 7.63
C SER A 20 7.81 0.57 8.03
N LEU A 21 7.97 1.70 8.72
CA LEU A 21 9.27 2.15 9.21
C LEU A 21 9.90 1.11 10.14
N PHE A 22 11.19 0.84 9.94
CA PHE A 22 11.99 -0.19 10.61
C PHE A 22 11.48 -1.63 10.47
N ASP A 23 10.57 -1.89 9.54
CA ASP A 23 10.09 -3.23 9.25
C ASP A 23 10.79 -3.81 8.02
N GLY A 24 11.65 -4.81 8.23
CA GLY A 24 12.31 -5.57 7.16
C GLY A 24 11.49 -6.73 6.60
N HIS A 25 10.26 -6.97 7.08
CA HIS A 25 9.43 -8.11 6.65
C HIS A 25 8.73 -7.82 5.32
N ASP A 26 9.48 -7.95 4.22
CA ASP A 26 8.98 -7.67 2.88
C ASP A 26 8.35 -8.88 2.17
N ALA A 27 8.43 -10.08 2.78
CA ALA A 27 7.97 -11.32 2.14
C ALA A 27 6.48 -11.25 1.77
N SER A 28 5.64 -10.79 2.70
CA SER A 28 4.19 -10.67 2.51
C SER A 28 3.85 -9.62 1.44
N ILE A 29 4.46 -8.43 1.50
CA ILE A 29 4.18 -7.36 0.52
C ILE A 29 4.69 -7.74 -0.87
N ASN A 30 5.79 -8.50 -0.97
CA ASN A 30 6.31 -9.02 -2.23
C ASN A 30 5.36 -10.03 -2.90
N ILE A 31 4.70 -10.89 -2.13
CA ILE A 31 3.68 -11.80 -2.67
C ILE A 31 2.45 -11.01 -3.10
N MET A 32 1.95 -10.11 -2.24
CA MET A 32 0.75 -9.34 -2.54
C MET A 32 0.91 -8.44 -3.76
N ARG A 33 2.04 -7.74 -3.90
CA ARG A 33 2.30 -6.93 -5.10
C ARG A 33 2.30 -7.76 -6.37
N ARG A 34 2.83 -8.99 -6.36
CA ARG A 34 2.85 -9.87 -7.53
C ARG A 34 1.45 -10.32 -7.92
N ILE A 35 0.61 -10.66 -6.93
CA ILE A 35 -0.79 -11.02 -7.16
C ILE A 35 -1.54 -9.83 -7.76
N ILE A 36 -1.36 -8.64 -7.19
CA ILE A 36 -2.02 -7.41 -7.67
C ILE A 36 -1.53 -7.04 -9.08
N GLN A 37 -0.22 -7.09 -9.34
CA GLN A 37 0.34 -6.86 -10.68
C GLN A 37 -0.24 -7.84 -11.72
N ALA A 38 -0.41 -9.12 -11.35
CA ALA A 38 -0.99 -10.12 -12.24
C ALA A 38 -2.45 -9.81 -12.65
N THR A 39 -3.17 -8.97 -11.88
CA THR A 39 -4.51 -8.50 -12.25
C THR A 39 -4.53 -7.34 -13.25
N GLY A 40 -3.36 -6.78 -13.61
CA GLY A 40 -3.24 -5.62 -14.51
C GLY A 40 -3.21 -4.27 -13.79
N VAL A 41 -3.01 -4.27 -12.48
CA VAL A 41 -2.82 -3.05 -11.67
C VAL A 41 -1.37 -2.58 -11.77
N GLU A 42 -1.17 -1.28 -11.92
CA GLU A 42 0.17 -0.68 -11.85
C GLU A 42 0.61 -0.54 -10.39
N VAL A 43 1.78 -1.08 -10.07
CA VAL A 43 2.28 -1.10 -8.69
C VAL A 43 3.59 -0.33 -8.59
N ILE A 44 3.55 0.73 -7.80
CA ILE A 44 4.71 1.52 -7.38
C ILE A 44 5.22 0.88 -6.08
N HIS A 45 6.34 0.18 -6.15
CA HIS A 45 6.90 -0.53 -5.00
C HIS A 45 8.05 0.25 -4.38
N LEU A 46 7.88 0.66 -3.13
CA LEU A 46 8.88 1.42 -2.38
C LEU A 46 9.82 0.54 -1.57
N GLY A 47 9.56 -0.77 -1.46
CA GLY A 47 10.35 -1.68 -0.64
C GLY A 47 9.98 -1.60 0.84
N HIS A 48 10.97 -1.66 1.72
CA HIS A 48 10.80 -1.70 3.17
C HIS A 48 11.41 -0.48 3.87
N ASP A 49 11.18 -0.34 5.18
CA ASP A 49 11.73 0.76 6.00
C ASP A 49 11.31 2.16 5.52
N ARG A 50 10.00 2.36 5.29
CA ARG A 50 9.48 3.62 4.76
C ARG A 50 8.75 4.44 5.79
N SER A 51 9.08 5.73 5.87
CA SER A 51 8.34 6.68 6.70
C SER A 51 6.96 6.95 6.11
N VAL A 52 5.99 7.30 6.96
CA VAL A 52 4.64 7.68 6.51
C VAL A 52 4.69 8.80 5.47
N GLU A 53 5.51 9.81 5.71
CA GLU A 53 5.64 10.97 4.82
C GLU A 53 6.13 10.57 3.43
N GLU A 54 7.11 9.68 3.33
CA GLU A 54 7.61 9.20 2.04
C GLU A 54 6.54 8.45 1.25
N VAL A 55 5.79 7.56 1.94
CA VAL A 55 4.72 6.79 1.31
C VAL A 55 3.58 7.70 0.85
N VAL A 56 3.16 8.67 1.68
CA VAL A 56 2.08 9.60 1.36
C VAL A 56 2.49 10.54 0.20
N ASN A 57 3.69 11.10 0.23
CA ASN A 57 4.17 11.96 -0.84
C ASN A 57 4.21 11.22 -2.18
N THR A 58 4.71 9.98 -2.18
CA THR A 58 4.71 9.13 -3.37
C THR A 58 3.29 8.87 -3.84
N ALA A 59 2.37 8.49 -2.95
CA ALA A 59 0.99 8.17 -3.28
C ALA A 59 0.27 9.35 -3.96
N ILE A 60 0.50 10.56 -3.48
CA ILE A 60 -0.08 11.79 -4.04
C ILE A 60 0.54 12.13 -5.39
N GLN A 61 1.88 12.08 -5.51
CA GLN A 61 2.58 12.39 -6.76
C GLN A 61 2.22 11.41 -7.88
N GLU A 62 2.02 10.14 -7.53
CA GLU A 62 1.69 9.07 -8.46
C GLU A 62 0.19 8.91 -8.71
N ASP A 63 -0.64 9.77 -8.10
CA ASP A 63 -2.12 9.77 -8.18
C ASP A 63 -2.70 8.35 -8.02
N VAL A 64 -2.34 7.70 -6.91
CA VAL A 64 -2.72 6.30 -6.68
C VAL A 64 -4.11 6.16 -6.08
N ASN A 65 -4.76 5.04 -6.37
CA ASN A 65 -6.07 4.74 -5.78
C ASN A 65 -5.94 4.18 -4.37
N ALA A 66 -4.80 3.56 -4.06
CA ALA A 66 -4.58 2.95 -2.76
C ALA A 66 -3.10 2.84 -2.36
N ILE A 67 -2.88 2.75 -1.05
CA ILE A 67 -1.63 2.39 -0.41
C ILE A 67 -1.84 1.03 0.26
N CYS A 68 -0.94 0.08 0.00
CA CYS A 68 -0.91 -1.23 0.63
C CYS A 68 0.37 -1.38 1.45
N LEU A 69 0.22 -1.60 2.76
CA LEU A 69 1.33 -1.67 3.70
C LEU A 69 1.38 -3.00 4.46
N THR A 70 2.58 -3.45 4.75
CA THR A 70 2.83 -4.47 5.77
C THR A 70 3.50 -3.87 6.99
N SER A 71 3.08 -4.31 8.18
CA SER A 71 3.66 -3.87 9.46
C SER A 71 3.73 -5.03 10.44
N TYR A 72 4.89 -5.64 10.56
CA TYR A 72 5.17 -6.78 11.45
C TYR A 72 5.90 -6.41 12.75
N GLN A 73 6.40 -5.17 12.88
CA GLN A 73 7.18 -4.71 14.04
C GLN A 73 6.35 -4.01 15.13
N GLY A 74 5.03 -3.91 14.98
CA GLY A 74 4.18 -3.13 15.87
C GLY A 74 4.13 -1.65 15.49
N GLY A 75 3.49 -0.82 16.32
CA GLY A 75 3.30 0.62 16.04
C GLY A 75 2.35 0.93 14.88
N HIS A 76 1.60 -0.07 14.39
CA HIS A 76 0.74 0.06 13.23
C HIS A 76 -0.42 1.03 13.46
N ASN A 77 -0.96 1.13 14.68
CA ASN A 77 -2.05 2.06 14.97
C ASN A 77 -1.61 3.51 14.80
N GLU A 78 -0.46 3.86 15.35
CA GLU A 78 0.14 5.19 15.24
C GLU A 78 0.56 5.47 13.80
N TYR A 79 1.19 4.50 13.13
CA TYR A 79 1.63 4.63 11.75
C TYR A 79 0.45 4.84 10.79
N PHE A 80 -0.60 4.01 10.87
CA PHE A 80 -1.78 4.12 10.01
C PHE A 80 -2.62 5.36 10.33
N LYS A 81 -2.75 5.72 11.61
CA LYS A 81 -3.43 6.96 11.99
C LYS A 81 -2.70 8.18 11.43
N TYR A 82 -1.37 8.23 11.59
CA TYR A 82 -0.59 9.34 11.04
C TYR A 82 -0.69 9.40 9.52
N MET A 83 -0.70 8.26 8.83
CA MET A 83 -0.90 8.20 7.38
C MET A 83 -2.27 8.74 6.95
N HIS A 84 -3.32 8.33 7.63
CA HIS A 84 -4.68 8.82 7.37
C HIS A 84 -4.76 10.33 7.56
N ASP A 85 -4.29 10.83 8.71
CA ASP A 85 -4.35 12.26 9.04
C ASP A 85 -3.55 13.10 8.04
N LEU A 86 -2.37 12.62 7.60
CA LEU A 86 -1.54 13.31 6.62
C LEU A 86 -2.15 13.31 5.20
N LEU A 87 -2.87 12.25 4.81
CA LEU A 87 -3.61 12.22 3.55
C LEU A 87 -4.77 13.23 3.56
N GLU A 88 -5.51 13.31 4.66
CA GLU A 88 -6.59 14.31 4.82
C GLU A 88 -6.03 15.74 4.78
N GLU A 89 -4.94 16.01 5.52
CA GLU A 89 -4.29 17.33 5.54
C GLU A 89 -3.85 17.78 4.13
N LYS A 90 -3.37 16.85 3.31
CA LYS A 90 -2.92 17.12 1.93
C LYS A 90 -4.05 17.07 0.90
N GLY A 91 -5.30 16.95 1.31
CA GLY A 91 -6.46 16.90 0.40
C GLY A 91 -6.56 15.59 -0.41
N ALA A 92 -5.91 14.53 0.05
CA ALA A 92 -5.79 13.23 -0.61
C ALA A 92 -6.55 12.11 0.13
N GLY A 93 -7.54 12.43 0.96
CA GLY A 93 -8.37 11.46 1.71
C GLY A 93 -9.16 10.46 0.84
N HIS A 94 -9.19 10.66 -0.48
CA HIS A 94 -9.77 9.70 -1.41
C HIS A 94 -8.92 8.44 -1.60
N ILE A 95 -7.61 8.51 -1.34
CA ILE A 95 -6.67 7.38 -1.44
C ILE A 95 -6.98 6.36 -0.33
N LYS A 96 -7.20 5.10 -0.70
CA LYS A 96 -7.53 4.03 0.26
C LYS A 96 -6.29 3.45 0.93
N ILE A 97 -6.37 3.17 2.22
CA ILE A 97 -5.28 2.54 2.97
C ILE A 97 -5.65 1.08 3.26
N PHE A 98 -4.75 0.16 2.93
CA PHE A 98 -4.83 -1.26 3.26
C PHE A 98 -3.59 -1.67 4.06
N GLY A 99 -3.79 -2.46 5.12
CA GLY A 99 -2.72 -2.91 6.01
C GLY A 99 -2.80 -4.41 6.31
N GLY A 100 -1.66 -5.04 6.57
CA GLY A 100 -1.56 -6.41 7.08
C GLY A 100 -0.29 -6.61 7.93
N GLY A 101 -0.34 -7.49 8.93
CA GLY A 101 0.77 -7.66 9.89
C GLY A 101 0.84 -9.01 10.60
N GLY A 102 0.13 -10.02 10.07
CA GLY A 102 -0.09 -11.32 10.74
C GLY A 102 -1.44 -11.42 11.42
#